data_AF-B4D3M2-F1
#
_entry.id   AF-B4D3M2-F1
#
_cell.length_a   1.000
_cell.length_b   1.000
_cell.length_c   1.000
_cell.angle_alpha   90.00
_cell.angle_beta   90.00
_cell.angle_gamma   90.00
#
_symmetry.space_group_name_H-M   'P 1'
#
loop_
_entity.id
_entity.type
_entity.pdbx_description
1 polymer ?
#
loop_
_entity_poly.entity_id
_entity_poly.type
_entity_poly.pdbx_seq_one_letter_code
_entity_poly.pdbx_strand_id
1 'polypeptide(L)' 'MPAPGGRMALRYKLQPTPGGAWGAEKTFYDSGTHNSYPTLIEIAPGDFRAVWDSGTRDRSRTNIRFGKFHLSPESK' A
#
# COMPACT_ATOMS: atom_id res chain seq x y z
N MET A 1 9.57 3.81 22.69
CA MET A 1 8.85 2.58 22.28
C MET A 1 7.95 2.95 21.10
N PRO A 2 8.08 2.34 19.91
CA PRO A 2 7.09 2.57 18.85
C PRO A 2 5.75 1.96 19.32
N ALA A 3 4.64 2.65 19.05
CA ALA A 3 3.30 2.19 19.42
C ALA A 3 3.00 0.82 18.78
N PRO A 4 2.16 -0.04 19.41
CA PRO A 4 1.82 -1.36 18.89
C PRO A 4 1.32 -1.22 17.45
N GLY A 5 2.13 -1.69 16.51
CA GLY A 5 1.94 -1.54 15.07
C GLY A 5 0.79 -2.40 14.57
N GLY A 6 -0.44 -2.03 14.94
CA GLY A 6 -1.64 -2.53 14.27
C GLY A 6 -1.50 -2.28 12.77
N ARG A 7 -1.90 -3.25 11.95
CA ARG A 7 -1.93 -3.17 10.48
C ARG A 7 -2.90 -2.09 10.02
N MET A 8 -2.57 -0.81 10.24
CA MET A 8 -3.48 0.29 9.98
C MET A 8 -3.17 0.92 8.62
N ALA A 9 -1.89 1.21 8.35
CA ALA A 9 -1.48 1.75 7.07
C ALA A 9 -1.11 0.64 6.07
N LEU A 10 -1.52 0.82 4.81
CA LEU A 10 -0.90 0.16 3.67
C LEU A 10 0.28 1.00 3.20
N ARG A 11 1.44 0.37 3.09
CA ARG A 11 2.70 1.00 2.69
C ARG A 11 3.33 0.23 1.55
N TYR A 12 4.18 0.92 0.80
CA TYR A 12 4.92 0.34 -0.31
C TYR A 12 6.37 0.82 -0.31
N LYS A 13 7.23 0.03 -0.93
CA LYS A 13 8.60 0.39 -1.28
C LYS A 13 8.80 0.13 -2.76
N LEU A 14 9.66 0.91 -3.38
CA LEU A 14 10.04 0.72 -4.78
C LEU A 14 11.45 0.15 -4.82
N GLN A 15 11.69 -0.76 -5.77
CA GLN A 15 13.01 -1.23 -6.13
C GLN A 15 13.28 -0.75 -7.56
N PRO A 16 14.01 0.37 -7.75
CA PRO A 16 14.18 0.97 -9.08
C PRO A 16 14.88 0.05 -10.07
N THR A 17 15.77 -0.82 -9.58
CA THR A 17 16.53 -1.77 -10.36
C THR A 17 16.19 -3.19 -9.90
N PRO A 18 15.82 -4.13 -10.80
CA PRO A 18 15.57 -5.51 -10.42
C PRO A 18 16.74 -6.11 -9.63
N GLY A 19 16.47 -6.60 -8.42
CA GLY A 19 17.50 -7.16 -7.53
C GLY A 19 18.34 -6.13 -6.75
N GLY A 20 18.09 -4.83 -6.93
CA GLY A 20 18.76 -3.75 -6.21
C GLY A 20 18.26 -3.51 -4.79
N ALA A 21 18.65 -2.38 -4.19
CA ALA A 21 18.13 -1.98 -2.89
C ALA A 21 16.68 -1.50 -2.97
N TRP A 22 15.89 -1.82 -1.94
CA TRP A 22 14.58 -1.22 -1.75
C TRP A 22 14.74 0.22 -1.26
N GLY A 23 13.96 1.14 -1.84
CA GLY A 23 13.91 2.53 -1.43
C GLY A 23 13.17 2.74 -0.10
N ALA A 24 12.98 4.01 0.24
CA ALA A 24 12.23 4.41 1.43
C ALA A 24 10.78 3.91 1.38
N GLU A 25 10.24 3.60 2.56
CA GLU A 25 8.84 3.25 2.72
C GLU A 25 7.95 4.48 2.53
N LYS A 26 6.92 4.35 1.69
CA LYS A 26 5.92 5.39 1.43
C LYS A 26 4.54 4.87 1.84
N THR A 27 3.68 5.75 2.34
CA THR A 27 2.29 5.40 2.69
C THR A 27 1.42 5.43 1.43
N PHE A 28 0.72 4.34 1.15
CA PHE A 28 -0.29 4.27 0.11
C PHE A 28 -1.66 4.68 0.65
N TYR A 29 -2.03 4.14 1.81
CA TYR A 29 -3.33 4.38 2.42
C TYR A 29 -3.23 4.30 3.94
N ASP A 30 -3.77 5.28 4.64
CA ASP A 30 -3.95 5.26 6.08
C ASP A 30 -5.22 6.02 6.44
N SER A 31 -6.20 5.31 6.98
CA SER A 31 -7.47 5.90 7.44
C SER A 31 -7.78 5.56 8.90
N GLY A 32 -6.77 5.13 9.67
CA GLY A 32 -7.00 4.68 11.05
C GLY A 32 -7.94 3.46 11.16
N THR A 33 -7.98 2.61 10.14
CA THR A 33 -8.70 1.31 10.14
C THR A 33 -7.73 0.16 9.88
N HIS A 34 -8.10 -1.07 10.22
CA HIS A 34 -7.29 -2.24 9.89
C HIS A 34 -7.32 -2.53 8.38
N ASN A 35 -6.15 -2.53 7.74
CA ASN A 35 -5.98 -2.84 6.31
C ASN A 35 -4.99 -4.01 6.13
N SER A 36 -5.33 -4.98 5.28
CA SER A 36 -4.49 -6.17 5.06
C SER A 36 -4.64 -6.76 3.66
N TYR A 37 -3.66 -7.57 3.28
CA TYR A 37 -3.65 -8.35 2.04
C TYR A 37 -3.92 -7.52 0.78
N PRO A 38 -3.09 -6.50 0.49
CA PRO A 38 -3.20 -5.79 -0.77
C PRO A 38 -2.73 -6.69 -1.92
N THR A 39 -3.52 -6.69 -2.99
CA THR A 39 -3.15 -7.20 -4.31
C THR A 39 -3.08 -6.02 -5.27
N LEU A 40 -2.03 -5.95 -6.08
CA LEU A 40 -1.86 -4.93 -7.12
C LEU A 40 -1.89 -5.57 -8.50
N ILE A 41 -2.46 -4.84 -9.46
CA ILE A 41 -2.29 -5.10 -10.89
C ILE A 41 -1.88 -3.80 -11.58
N GLU A 42 -0.89 -3.89 -12.47
CA GLU A 42 -0.52 -2.81 -13.38
C GLU A 42 -1.45 -2.87 -14.60
N ILE A 43 -2.16 -1.77 -14.87
CA ILE A 43 -3.11 -1.67 -15.99
C ILE A 43 -2.55 -0.88 -17.18
N ALA A 44 -1.52 -0.08 -16.92
CA ALA A 44 -0.70 0.64 -17.90
C ALA A 44 0.63 1.00 -17.19
N PRO A 45 1.71 1.33 -17.93
CA PRO A 45 3.00 1.62 -17.31
C PRO A 45 2.91 2.67 -16.20
N GLY A 46 3.22 2.28 -14.96
CA GLY A 46 3.15 3.15 -13.78
C GLY A 46 1.75 3.32 -13.17
N ASP A 47 0.70 2.81 -13.81
CA ASP A 47 -0.69 2.86 -13.34
C ASP A 47 -1.13 1.54 -12.74
N PHE A 48 -1.44 1.57 -11.45
CA PHE A 48 -1.84 0.41 -10.69
C PHE A 48 -3.27 0.53 -10.17
N ARG A 49 -3.90 -0.63 -10.01
CA ARG A 49 -5.12 -0.82 -9.24
C ARG A 49 -4.81 -1.75 -8.06
N ALA A 50 -5.19 -1.30 -6.89
CA ALA A 50 -5.05 -2.05 -5.65
C ALA A 50 -6.42 -2.52 -5.18
N VAL A 51 -6.48 -3.74 -4.66
CA VAL A 51 -7.62 -4.29 -3.91
C VAL A 51 -7.10 -4.83 -2.59
N TRP A 52 -7.81 -4.58 -1.48
CA TRP A 52 -7.39 -5.04 -0.16
C TRP A 52 -8.56 -5.26 0.78
N ASP A 53 -8.33 -6.08 1.82
CA ASP A 53 -9.24 -6.20 2.94
C ASP A 53 -9.09 -4.99 3.86
N SER A 54 -10.22 -4.39 4.23
CA SER A 54 -10.30 -3.27 5.15
C SER A 54 -11.34 -3.55 6.24
N GLY A 55 -11.16 -2.89 7.37
CA GLY A 55 -11.96 -3.05 8.59
C GLY A 55 -12.44 -1.73 9.17
N THR A 56 -12.71 -1.76 10.47
CA THR A 56 -12.80 -0.60 11.34
C THR A 56 -11.54 -0.52 12.20
N ARG A 57 -11.57 0.31 13.25
CA ARG A 57 -10.52 0.34 14.28
C ARG A 57 -10.50 -0.94 15.11
N ASP A 58 -11.66 -1.55 15.34
CA ASP A 58 -11.81 -2.64 16.32
C ASP A 58 -12.05 -4.01 15.66
N ARG A 59 -12.39 -4.02 14.36
CA ARG A 59 -12.69 -5.25 13.62
C ARG A 59 -12.01 -5.23 12.25
N SER A 60 -11.17 -6.22 11.98
CA SER A 60 -10.52 -6.39 10.68
C SER A 60 -11.44 -7.05 9.63
N ARG A 61 -11.19 -6.78 8.34
CA ARG A 61 -11.73 -7.53 7.18
C ARG A 61 -13.26 -7.55 7.11
N THR A 62 -13.87 -6.38 7.17
CA THR A 62 -15.33 -6.20 7.03
C THR A 62 -15.75 -5.70 5.66
N ASN A 63 -14.81 -5.19 4.86
CA ASN A 63 -15.06 -4.68 3.52
C ASN A 63 -13.84 -4.90 2.63
N ILE A 64 -14.08 -4.98 1.32
CA ILE A 64 -13.04 -4.92 0.30
C ILE A 64 -12.98 -3.49 -0.22
N ARG A 65 -11.78 -2.91 -0.25
CA ARG A 65 -11.53 -1.58 -0.81
C ARG A 65 -10.73 -1.66 -2.09
N PHE A 66 -10.92 -0.64 -2.92
CA PHE A 66 -10.22 -0.45 -4.18
C PHE A 66 -9.51 0.89 -4.18
N GLY A 67 -8.36 0.96 -4.85
CA GLY A 67 -7.54 2.15 -4.91
C GLY A 67 -6.82 2.27 -6.23
N LYS A 68 -6.56 3.51 -6.63
CA LYS A 68 -5.72 3.84 -7.79
C LYS A 68 -4.38 4.31 -7.27
N PHE A 69 -3.31 3.79 -7.86
CA PHE A 69 -1.96 4.14 -7.48
C PHE A 69 -1.17 4.46 -8.74
N HIS A 70 -0.59 5.66 -8.80
CA HIS A 70 0.19 6.10 -9.95
C HIS A 70 1.62 6.34 -9.49
N LEU A 71 2.57 5.74 -10.21
CA LEU A 71 3.99 5.98 -10.09
C LEU A 71 4.43 6.84 -11.26
N SER A 72 4.67 8.12 -11.00
CA SER A 72 5.43 8.94 -11.94
C SER A 72 6.91 8.55 -11.86
N PRO A 73 7.62 8.42 -12.99
CA PRO A 73 9.07 8.33 -12.96
C PRO A 73 9.61 9.53 -12.19
N GLU A 74 10.32 9.31 -11.09
CA GLU A 74 11.06 10.39 -10.44
C GLU A 74 12.04 10.94 -11.49
N SER A 75 11.96 12.25 -11.78
CA SER A 75 12.92 12.90 -12.67
C SER A 75 14.31 12.66 -12.11
N LYS A 76 15.17 12.07 -12.95
CA LYS A 76 16.55 11.72 -12.65
C LYS A 76 17.35 12.89 -12.11
#